data_AF-A0A4Q7NUX9-F1
#
_entry.id   AF-A0A4Q7NUX9-F1
#
_cell.length_a   1.000
_cell.length_b   1.000
_cell.length_c   1.000
_cell.angle_alpha   90.00
_cell.angle_beta   90.00
_cell.angle_gamma   90.00
#
_symmetry.space_group_name_H-M   'P 1'
#
loop_
_entity.id
_entity.type
_entity.pdbx_description
1 polymer ?
#
loop_
_entity_poly.entity_id
_entity_poly.type
_entity_poly.pdbx_seq_one_letter_code
_entity_poly.pdbx_strand_id
1 'polypeptide(L)'
;MKLVEPYQSVDEAMKELDNGGRFYNLWTKADDGVISSAELAKVAGIFSDKQKMVLYLQMAMCKLSADQKTSIIANLEDSLKQSFGDHKVEAILNCLPTTAMELGKNVMIKGTPKQIESKSDFNGFIMVPIMTGSVTTFSMIPIIDQYEVYEIRSETDEKFTLAHAKGAHLPEEELIVGGVIKELKASKNDDEAAKFFVEAVYYAKAK
;
A
#
# COMPACT_ATOMS: atom_id res chain seq x y z
N MET A 1 -2.93 -2.56 -9.37
CA MET A 1 -3.36 -2.44 -7.96
C MET A 1 -4.33 -3.56 -7.64
N LYS A 2 -4.44 -4.01 -6.38
CA LYS A 2 -5.34 -5.12 -5.99
C LYS A 2 -6.44 -4.65 -5.04
N LEU A 3 -7.68 -5.07 -5.30
CA LEU A 3 -8.81 -4.87 -4.39
C LEU A 3 -8.62 -5.76 -3.15
N VAL A 4 -8.85 -5.18 -1.97
CA VAL A 4 -8.88 -5.87 -0.68
C VAL A 4 -10.29 -5.79 -0.15
N GLU A 5 -10.85 -6.93 0.23
CA GLU A 5 -12.14 -7.03 0.90
C GLU A 5 -11.90 -7.05 2.41
N PRO A 6 -12.31 -6.01 3.15
CA PRO A 6 -12.06 -5.99 4.59
C PRO A 6 -12.95 -7.00 5.32
N TYR A 7 -12.35 -7.73 6.26
CA TYR A 7 -13.04 -8.67 7.13
C TYR A 7 -14.06 -7.94 8.02
N GLN A 8 -15.18 -8.62 8.30
CA GLN A 8 -16.25 -8.14 9.18
C GLN A 8 -16.11 -8.68 10.60
N SER A 9 -15.33 -9.74 10.80
CA SER A 9 -15.14 -10.36 12.12
C SER A 9 -13.76 -11.00 12.28
N VAL A 10 -13.40 -11.31 13.53
CA VAL A 10 -12.17 -12.08 13.84
C VAL A 10 -12.28 -13.49 13.30
N ASP A 11 -13.44 -14.15 13.43
CA ASP A 11 -13.63 -15.53 12.94
C ASP A 11 -13.44 -15.63 11.43
N GLU A 12 -14.01 -14.68 10.68
CA GLU A 12 -13.79 -14.56 9.23
C GLU A 12 -12.31 -14.34 8.91
N ALA A 13 -11.65 -13.40 9.60
CA ALA A 13 -10.24 -13.12 9.39
C ALA A 13 -9.37 -14.35 9.66
N MET A 14 -9.59 -15.04 10.78
CA MET A 14 -8.81 -16.23 11.16
C MET A 14 -9.02 -17.36 10.16
N LYS A 15 -10.25 -17.60 9.71
CA LYS A 15 -10.56 -18.63 8.71
C LYS A 15 -9.80 -18.40 7.38
N GLU A 16 -9.65 -17.15 6.96
CA GLU A 16 -8.94 -16.82 5.73
C GLU A 16 -7.41 -16.77 5.94
N LEU A 17 -6.95 -16.26 7.09
CA LEU A 17 -5.52 -16.05 7.37
C LEU A 17 -4.79 -17.29 7.86
N ASP A 18 -5.43 -18.20 8.60
CA ASP A 18 -4.87 -19.46 9.09
C ASP A 18 -5.26 -20.60 8.14
N ASN A 19 -4.70 -20.56 6.92
CA ASN A 19 -5.11 -21.41 5.80
C ASN A 19 -4.10 -22.51 5.43
N GLY A 20 -3.13 -22.78 6.29
CA GLY A 20 -2.09 -23.81 6.13
C GLY A 20 -1.12 -23.54 4.97
N GLY A 21 -1.02 -22.30 4.49
CA GLY A 21 0.01 -21.73 3.63
C GLY A 21 0.63 -22.70 2.62
N ARG A 22 0.17 -22.71 1.36
CA ARG A 22 0.71 -23.62 0.35
C ARG A 22 1.33 -22.90 -0.84
N PHE A 23 2.66 -22.94 -0.89
CA PHE A 23 3.40 -22.96 -2.14
C PHE A 23 4.29 -24.21 -2.29
N TYR A 24 4.93 -24.76 -1.24
CA TYR A 24 5.79 -25.97 -1.37
C TYR A 24 5.92 -26.91 -0.13
N ASN A 25 5.25 -26.68 1.00
CA ASN A 25 5.50 -27.45 2.24
C ASN A 25 4.40 -28.50 2.54
N LEU A 26 4.81 -29.76 2.67
CA LEU A 26 3.98 -30.91 3.11
C LEU A 26 3.67 -30.91 4.63
N TRP A 27 4.11 -29.90 5.38
CA TRP A 27 4.15 -29.89 6.85
C TRP A 27 3.47 -28.67 7.49
N THR A 28 2.83 -27.79 6.71
CA THR A 28 2.06 -26.66 7.26
C THR A 28 0.69 -27.16 7.74
N LYS A 29 0.31 -26.78 8.96
CA LYS A 29 -1.00 -27.06 9.55
C LYS A 29 -1.86 -25.81 9.36
N ALA A 30 -3.05 -26.00 8.80
CA ALA A 30 -4.09 -24.98 8.89
C ALA A 30 -4.80 -25.12 10.23
N ASP A 31 -5.47 -24.06 10.66
CA ASP A 31 -6.26 -23.99 11.89
C ASP A 31 -5.43 -24.29 13.16
N ASP A 32 -4.15 -23.90 13.18
CA ASP A 32 -3.28 -24.06 14.35
C ASP A 32 -3.28 -22.84 15.28
N GLY A 33 -4.03 -21.80 14.92
CA GLY A 33 -4.18 -20.55 15.65
C GLY A 33 -3.03 -19.57 15.41
N VAL A 34 -2.07 -19.90 14.54
CA VAL A 34 -0.91 -19.06 14.23
C VAL A 34 -0.92 -18.69 12.75
N ILE A 35 -0.97 -17.39 12.47
CA ILE A 35 -0.88 -16.85 11.12
C ILE A 35 0.60 -16.71 10.76
N SER A 36 1.06 -17.52 9.82
CA SER A 36 2.43 -17.53 9.32
C SER A 36 2.66 -16.54 8.17
N SER A 37 3.93 -16.20 7.91
CA SER A 37 4.32 -15.39 6.73
C SER A 37 3.83 -16.02 5.43
N ALA A 38 3.86 -17.36 5.33
CA ALA A 38 3.48 -18.08 4.13
C ALA A 38 1.97 -18.00 3.86
N GLU A 39 1.15 -18.04 4.92
CA GLU A 39 -0.30 -17.91 4.80
C GLU A 39 -0.70 -16.50 4.41
N LEU A 40 -0.16 -15.50 5.11
CA LEU A 40 -0.44 -14.10 4.79
C LEU A 40 0.00 -13.76 3.36
N ALA A 41 1.19 -14.23 2.95
CA ALA A 41 1.69 -14.10 1.58
C ALA A 41 0.72 -14.68 0.54
N LYS A 42 0.18 -15.88 0.81
CA LYS A 42 -0.77 -16.57 -0.08
C LYS A 42 -2.06 -15.78 -0.26
N VAL A 43 -2.69 -15.33 0.83
CA VAL A 43 -3.94 -14.54 0.75
C VAL A 43 -3.67 -13.20 0.07
N ALA A 44 -2.58 -12.54 0.44
CA ALA A 44 -2.19 -11.27 -0.14
C ALA A 44 -1.77 -11.39 -1.61
N GLY A 45 -1.38 -12.58 -2.08
CA GLY A 45 -0.83 -12.81 -3.43
C GLY A 45 0.55 -12.18 -3.61
N ILE A 46 1.33 -12.12 -2.53
CA ILE A 46 2.64 -11.48 -2.47
C ILE A 46 3.71 -12.54 -2.23
N PHE A 47 4.84 -12.47 -2.93
CA PHE A 47 6.01 -13.28 -2.61
C PHE A 47 7.02 -12.46 -1.81
N SER A 48 7.25 -12.82 -0.54
CA SER A 48 8.34 -12.34 0.33
C SER A 48 8.40 -10.83 0.70
N ASP A 49 7.56 -9.97 0.13
CA ASP A 49 7.53 -8.53 0.46
C ASP A 49 6.78 -8.27 1.77
N LYS A 50 7.54 -8.22 2.88
CA LYS A 50 7.03 -8.03 4.25
C LYS A 50 6.27 -6.73 4.44
N GLN A 51 6.75 -5.64 3.84
CA GLN A 51 6.09 -4.35 3.94
C GLN A 51 4.70 -4.38 3.31
N LYS A 52 4.58 -4.97 2.10
CA LYS A 52 3.28 -5.14 1.43
C LYS A 52 2.37 -6.13 2.15
N MET A 53 2.92 -7.17 2.79
CA MET A 53 2.13 -8.11 3.61
C MET A 53 1.47 -7.41 4.80
N VAL A 54 2.22 -6.57 5.52
CA VAL A 54 1.70 -5.78 6.64
C VAL A 54 0.62 -4.80 6.16
N LEU A 55 0.88 -4.10 5.05
CA LEU A 55 -0.08 -3.17 4.46
C LEU A 55 -1.38 -3.89 4.04
N TYR A 56 -1.27 -5.06 3.41
CA TYR A 56 -2.42 -5.89 3.06
C TYR A 56 -3.24 -6.26 4.32
N LEU A 57 -2.57 -6.73 5.37
CA LEU A 57 -3.24 -7.14 6.60
C LEU A 57 -3.99 -5.96 7.25
N GLN A 58 -3.38 -4.78 7.32
CA GLN A 58 -4.04 -3.59 7.88
C GLN A 58 -5.23 -3.12 7.04
N MET A 59 -5.12 -3.19 5.71
CA MET A 59 -6.22 -2.92 4.79
C MET A 59 -7.37 -3.91 5.00
N ALA A 60 -7.06 -5.20 5.11
CA ALA A 60 -8.05 -6.27 5.32
C ALA A 60 -8.74 -6.16 6.69
N MET A 61 -8.07 -5.63 7.70
CA MET A 61 -8.66 -5.43 9.03
C MET A 61 -9.30 -4.04 9.20
N CYS A 62 -9.37 -3.19 8.17
CA CYS A 62 -9.69 -1.77 8.39
C CYS A 62 -11.06 -1.51 9.03
N LYS A 63 -12.05 -2.40 8.79
CA LYS A 63 -13.40 -2.36 9.38
C LYS A 63 -13.51 -2.98 10.79
N LEU A 64 -12.47 -3.65 11.28
CA LEU A 64 -12.46 -4.27 12.60
C LEU A 64 -12.19 -3.25 13.72
N SER A 65 -12.70 -3.53 14.92
CA SER A 65 -12.40 -2.75 16.13
C SER A 65 -10.95 -2.90 16.56
N ALA A 66 -10.48 -2.03 17.46
CA ALA A 66 -9.12 -2.11 18.01
C ALA A 66 -8.85 -3.45 18.73
N ASP A 67 -9.83 -3.96 19.47
CA ASP A 67 -9.70 -5.23 20.19
C ASP A 67 -9.64 -6.42 19.25
N GLN A 68 -10.46 -6.39 18.18
CA GLN A 68 -10.45 -7.41 17.14
C GLN A 68 -9.12 -7.43 16.37
N LYS A 69 -8.60 -6.25 16.00
CA LYS A 69 -7.27 -6.08 15.39
C LYS A 69 -6.18 -6.65 16.29
N THR A 70 -6.22 -6.31 17.58
CA THR A 70 -5.24 -6.79 18.58
C THR A 70 -5.27 -8.32 18.69
N SER A 71 -6.47 -8.91 18.68
CA SER A 71 -6.65 -10.37 18.73
C SER A 71 -6.01 -11.07 17.52
N ILE A 72 -6.19 -10.54 16.31
CA ILE A 72 -5.56 -11.08 15.09
C ILE A 72 -4.03 -10.91 15.13
N ILE A 73 -3.55 -9.74 15.55
CA ILE A 73 -2.11 -9.45 15.66
C ILE A 73 -1.43 -10.39 16.67
N ALA A 74 -2.12 -10.75 17.76
CA ALA A 74 -1.61 -11.69 18.76
C ALA A 74 -1.36 -13.09 18.18
N ASN A 75 -2.11 -13.48 17.14
CA ASN A 75 -1.99 -14.76 16.45
C ASN A 75 -0.93 -14.76 15.35
N LEU A 76 -0.29 -13.63 15.03
CA LEU A 76 0.82 -13.62 14.08
C LEU A 76 2.03 -14.39 14.64
N GLU A 77 2.75 -15.10 13.77
CA GLU A 77 4.08 -15.63 14.10
C GLU A 77 5.04 -14.48 14.48
N ASP A 78 6.06 -14.77 15.28
CA ASP A 78 6.95 -13.74 15.84
C ASP A 78 7.64 -12.88 14.77
N SER A 79 8.04 -13.51 13.66
CA SER A 79 8.69 -12.82 12.53
C SER A 79 7.74 -11.82 11.85
N LEU A 80 6.45 -12.14 11.78
CA LEU A 80 5.42 -11.26 11.27
C LEU A 80 5.06 -10.17 12.27
N LYS A 81 5.00 -10.46 13.58
CA LYS A 81 4.81 -9.44 14.61
C LYS A 81 5.89 -8.36 14.55
N GLN A 82 7.14 -8.77 14.38
CA GLN A 82 8.25 -7.82 14.20
C GLN A 82 8.05 -6.98 12.94
N SER A 83 7.78 -7.63 11.80
CA SER A 83 7.54 -6.93 10.53
C SER A 83 6.36 -5.97 10.61
N PHE A 84 5.30 -6.34 11.34
CA PHE A 84 4.14 -5.51 11.60
C PHE A 84 4.52 -4.27 12.43
N GLY A 85 5.34 -4.43 13.47
CA GLY A 85 5.88 -3.31 14.24
C GLY A 85 6.67 -2.31 13.37
N ASP A 86 7.48 -2.81 12.44
CA ASP A 86 8.38 -1.99 11.60
C ASP A 86 7.64 -1.21 10.50
N HIS A 87 6.54 -1.78 9.99
CA HIS A 87 5.85 -1.31 8.79
C HIS A 87 4.38 -0.92 8.98
N LYS A 88 3.86 -0.96 10.22
CA LYS A 88 2.47 -0.58 10.47
C LYS A 88 2.19 0.87 10.05
N VAL A 89 1.00 1.06 9.53
CA VAL A 89 0.35 2.36 9.37
C VAL A 89 -0.28 2.73 10.72
N GLU A 90 0.05 3.91 11.24
CA GLU A 90 -0.47 4.38 12.53
C GLU A 90 -1.93 4.85 12.45
N ALA A 91 -2.33 5.46 11.34
CA ALA A 91 -3.68 5.96 11.14
C ALA A 91 -4.06 5.96 9.66
N ILE A 92 -5.36 5.81 9.39
CA ILE A 92 -5.93 6.12 8.08
C ILE A 92 -5.99 7.64 7.98
N LEU A 93 -5.34 8.18 6.95
CA LEU A 93 -5.21 9.60 6.74
C LEU A 93 -6.36 10.07 5.84
N ASN A 94 -7.12 11.04 6.31
CA ASN A 94 -8.07 11.80 5.48
C ASN A 94 -7.37 12.99 4.81
N CYS A 95 -6.15 13.31 5.22
CA CYS A 95 -5.38 14.43 4.72
C CYS A 95 -3.92 14.12 4.99
N LEU A 96 -3.03 14.53 4.11
CA LEU A 96 -1.61 14.31 4.30
C LEU A 96 -0.98 15.57 4.90
N PRO A 97 -0.28 15.46 6.03
CA PRO A 97 0.28 16.63 6.68
C PRO A 97 1.23 17.35 5.72
N THR A 98 1.21 18.69 5.78
CA THR A 98 2.05 19.58 4.97
C THR A 98 3.56 19.45 5.29
N THR A 99 3.90 18.67 6.32
CA THR A 99 5.25 18.42 6.79
C THR A 99 5.81 17.10 6.28
N ALA A 100 7.15 17.04 6.25
CA ALA A 100 7.94 15.95 5.69
C ALA A 100 7.42 14.57 6.13
N MET A 101 6.89 13.84 5.16
CA MET A 101 6.58 12.43 5.33
C MET A 101 7.85 11.59 5.25
N GLU A 102 7.91 10.53 6.06
CA GLU A 102 9.04 9.60 6.02
C GLU A 102 8.94 8.73 4.76
N LEU A 103 9.94 8.83 3.88
CA LEU A 103 10.01 8.05 2.65
C LEU A 103 10.06 6.56 2.94
N GLY A 104 9.39 5.78 2.10
CA GLY A 104 9.36 4.33 2.22
C GLY A 104 8.43 3.79 3.30
N LYS A 105 7.71 4.64 4.05
CA LYS A 105 6.69 4.18 5.00
C LYS A 105 5.38 3.84 4.30
N ASN A 106 4.68 2.87 4.90
CA ASN A 106 3.32 2.53 4.52
C ASN A 106 2.35 3.65 4.93
N VAL A 107 1.31 3.83 4.14
CA VAL A 107 0.22 4.76 4.44
C VAL A 107 -1.11 4.20 3.94
N MET A 108 -2.19 4.52 4.65
CA MET A 108 -3.56 4.29 4.22
C MET A 108 -4.26 5.64 4.11
N ILE A 109 -4.86 5.93 2.96
CA ILE A 109 -5.53 7.20 2.68
C ILE A 109 -6.99 6.94 2.36
N LYS A 110 -7.90 7.73 2.93
CA LYS A 110 -9.32 7.70 2.59
C LYS A 110 -9.69 8.89 1.72
N GLY A 111 -10.38 8.66 0.61
CA GLY A 111 -10.89 9.73 -0.25
C GLY A 111 -11.43 9.22 -1.58
N THR A 112 -11.81 10.15 -2.46
CA THR A 112 -12.33 9.85 -3.79
C THR A 112 -11.25 10.13 -4.84
N PRO A 113 -10.83 9.13 -5.65
CA PRO A 113 -9.83 9.34 -6.68
C PRO A 113 -10.44 10.07 -7.88
N LYS A 114 -9.67 11.01 -8.42
CA LYS A 114 -9.94 11.66 -9.70
C LYS A 114 -8.72 11.46 -10.60
N GLN A 115 -8.91 10.79 -11.74
CA GLN A 115 -7.80 10.50 -12.65
C GLN A 115 -7.23 11.78 -13.26
N ILE A 116 -5.91 11.79 -13.45
CA ILE A 116 -5.22 12.83 -14.21
C ILE A 116 -4.85 12.23 -15.57
N GLU A 117 -5.52 12.68 -16.62
CA GLU A 117 -5.45 12.04 -17.94
C GLU A 117 -4.28 12.51 -18.81
N SER A 118 -3.74 13.72 -18.57
CA SER A 118 -2.74 14.32 -19.47
C SER A 118 -1.45 14.77 -18.78
N LYS A 119 -0.34 14.71 -19.54
CA LYS A 119 0.97 15.27 -19.14
C LYS A 119 0.92 16.78 -18.89
N SER A 120 0.02 17.49 -19.56
CA SER A 120 -0.18 18.93 -19.32
C SER A 120 -0.78 19.21 -17.94
N ASP A 121 -1.54 18.26 -17.40
CA ASP A 121 -2.22 18.43 -16.11
C ASP A 121 -1.32 18.06 -14.92
N PHE A 122 -0.20 17.36 -15.15
CA PHE A 122 0.71 16.95 -14.08
C PHE A 122 2.18 16.88 -14.50
N ASN A 123 3.04 17.64 -13.80
CA ASN A 123 4.46 17.83 -14.11
C ASN A 123 5.43 17.11 -13.14
N GLY A 124 5.02 16.00 -12.50
CA GLY A 124 5.90 15.27 -11.58
C GLY A 124 6.79 14.21 -12.23
N PHE A 125 8.03 14.10 -11.75
CA PHE A 125 9.04 13.16 -12.24
C PHE A 125 9.45 12.14 -11.18
N ILE A 126 9.81 10.94 -11.64
CA ILE A 126 10.41 9.88 -10.82
C ILE A 126 11.79 9.50 -11.36
N MET A 127 12.65 9.03 -10.46
CA MET A 127 13.99 8.53 -10.78
C MET A 127 13.94 7.03 -11.03
N VAL A 128 14.31 6.60 -12.24
CA VAL A 128 14.36 5.17 -12.59
C VAL A 128 15.81 4.75 -12.87
N PRO A 129 16.31 3.66 -12.26
CA PRO A 129 17.63 3.12 -12.58
C PRO A 129 17.63 2.44 -13.94
N ILE A 130 18.62 2.76 -14.78
CA ILE A 130 18.90 2.14 -16.06
C ILE A 130 20.25 1.45 -15.96
N MET A 131 20.23 0.12 -16.07
CA MET A 131 21.43 -0.70 -16.09
C MET A 131 21.96 -0.82 -17.52
N THR A 132 23.19 -0.36 -17.76
CA THR A 132 23.91 -0.57 -19.02
C THR A 132 25.20 -1.33 -18.73
N GLY A 133 25.19 -2.64 -18.97
CA GLY A 133 26.27 -3.54 -18.52
C GLY A 133 26.34 -3.58 -16.99
N SER A 134 27.49 -3.22 -16.42
CA SER A 134 27.73 -3.15 -14.97
C SER A 134 27.54 -1.75 -14.37
N VAL A 135 27.08 -0.77 -15.15
CA VAL A 135 26.92 0.61 -14.70
C VAL A 135 25.43 0.92 -14.51
N THR A 136 25.06 1.38 -13.32
CA THR A 136 23.72 1.90 -13.02
C THR A 136 23.73 3.41 -13.22
N THR A 137 22.94 3.89 -14.18
CA THR A 137 22.64 5.32 -14.37
C THR A 137 21.21 5.59 -13.92
N PHE A 138 20.88 6.82 -13.53
CA PHE A 138 19.50 7.17 -13.18
C PHE A 138 18.95 8.15 -14.21
N SER A 139 17.72 7.92 -14.64
CA SER A 139 17.01 8.79 -15.57
C SER A 139 15.73 9.33 -14.94
N MET A 140 15.46 10.62 -15.15
CA MET A 140 14.20 11.24 -14.77
C MET A 140 13.16 11.08 -15.86
N ILE A 141 12.05 10.44 -15.50
CA ILE A 141 10.91 10.24 -16.40
C ILE A 141 9.64 10.81 -15.77
N PRO A 142 8.72 11.38 -16.57
CA PRO A 142 7.39 11.77 -16.09
C PRO A 142 6.68 10.57 -15.46
N ILE A 143 6.08 10.74 -14.28
CA ILE A 143 5.45 9.61 -13.57
C ILE A 143 4.29 8.98 -14.38
N ILE A 144 3.54 9.80 -15.12
CA ILE A 144 2.40 9.38 -15.96
C ILE A 144 2.82 8.46 -17.14
N ASP A 145 4.11 8.42 -17.47
CA ASP A 145 4.61 7.49 -18.48
C ASP A 145 4.63 6.04 -17.96
N GLN A 146 4.80 5.85 -16.65
CA GLN A 146 4.89 4.53 -16.02
C GLN A 146 3.67 4.16 -15.17
N TYR A 147 2.94 5.16 -14.68
CA TYR A 147 1.85 4.98 -13.73
C TYR A 147 0.54 5.58 -14.25
N GLU A 148 -0.57 5.03 -13.78
CA GLU A 148 -1.85 5.76 -13.73
C GLU A 148 -1.81 6.68 -12.51
N VAL A 149 -2.13 7.95 -12.72
CA VAL A 149 -1.99 9.00 -11.70
C VAL A 149 -3.36 9.55 -11.35
N TYR A 150 -3.61 9.71 -10.05
CA TYR A 150 -4.86 10.22 -9.51
C TYR A 150 -4.59 11.32 -8.50
N GLU A 151 -5.51 12.27 -8.42
CA GLU A 151 -5.67 13.16 -7.28
C GLU A 151 -6.72 12.57 -6.35
N ILE A 152 -6.34 12.21 -5.12
CA ILE A 152 -7.30 11.83 -4.09
C ILE A 152 -7.78 13.11 -3.42
N ARG A 153 -9.09 13.34 -3.51
CA ARG A 153 -9.77 14.40 -2.78
C ARG A 153 -10.38 13.82 -1.51
N SER A 154 -10.06 14.44 -0.38
CA SER A 154 -10.70 14.15 0.89
C SER A 154 -11.83 15.11 1.22
N GLU A 155 -12.53 14.85 2.33
CA GLU A 155 -13.56 15.74 2.87
C GLU A 155 -13.02 17.15 3.20
N THR A 156 -11.71 17.30 3.43
CA THR A 156 -11.07 18.59 3.74
C THR A 156 -10.61 19.36 2.49
N ASP A 157 -10.94 18.88 1.28
CA ASP A 157 -10.50 19.41 -0.03
C ASP A 157 -8.97 19.47 -0.21
N GLU A 158 -8.22 18.79 0.66
CA GLU A 158 -6.80 18.56 0.45
C GLU A 158 -6.59 17.51 -0.63
N LYS A 159 -5.55 17.75 -1.45
CA LYS A 159 -5.28 16.99 -2.66
C LYS A 159 -3.99 16.23 -2.49
N PHE A 160 -4.02 14.95 -2.85
CA PHE A 160 -2.81 14.15 -2.82
C PHE A 160 -2.63 13.31 -4.07
N THR A 161 -1.38 13.20 -4.52
CA THR A 161 -1.03 12.41 -5.71
C THR A 161 -0.86 10.94 -5.36
N LEU A 162 -1.74 10.14 -5.93
CA LEU A 162 -1.65 8.68 -5.93
C LEU A 162 -1.17 8.23 -7.30
N ALA A 163 -0.27 7.25 -7.32
CA ALA A 163 0.14 6.61 -8.55
C ALA A 163 0.14 5.09 -8.38
N HIS A 164 -0.37 4.35 -9.35
CA HIS A 164 -0.23 2.89 -9.37
C HIS A 164 0.21 2.40 -10.75
N ALA A 165 0.87 1.23 -10.80
CA ALA A 165 1.30 0.65 -12.07
C ALA A 165 0.12 0.53 -13.05
N LYS A 166 0.36 0.80 -14.34
CA LYS A 166 -0.66 0.79 -15.38
C LYS A 166 -1.48 -0.49 -15.38
N GLY A 167 -2.79 -0.34 -15.57
CA GLY A 167 -3.76 -1.43 -15.43
C GLY A 167 -5.18 -0.92 -15.31
N ALA A 168 -5.98 -1.56 -14.46
CA ALA A 168 -7.37 -1.16 -14.25
C ALA A 168 -7.49 0.24 -13.61
N HIS A 169 -8.48 1.01 -14.05
CA HIS A 169 -8.82 2.30 -13.45
C HIS A 169 -9.44 2.13 -12.07
N LEU A 170 -9.19 3.11 -11.20
CA LEU A 170 -9.90 3.24 -9.94
C LEU A 170 -11.33 3.74 -10.17
N PRO A 171 -12.34 3.20 -9.45
CA PRO A 171 -13.68 3.77 -9.49
C PRO A 171 -13.71 5.15 -8.82
N GLU A 172 -14.51 6.07 -9.36
CA GLU A 172 -14.78 7.40 -8.79
C GLU A 172 -15.76 7.33 -7.60
N GLU A 173 -15.44 6.49 -6.62
CA GLU A 173 -16.18 6.35 -5.36
C GLU A 173 -15.24 6.54 -4.16
N GLU A 174 -15.79 6.61 -2.95
CA GLU A 174 -14.99 6.76 -1.75
C GLU A 174 -14.23 5.46 -1.43
N LEU A 175 -12.90 5.52 -1.44
CA LEU A 175 -12.01 4.40 -1.23
C LEU A 175 -11.10 4.62 -0.03
N ILE A 176 -10.60 3.52 0.52
CA ILE A 176 -9.39 3.48 1.32
C ILE A 176 -8.30 2.91 0.41
N VAL A 177 -7.18 3.62 0.27
CA VAL A 177 -6.04 3.20 -0.55
C VAL A 177 -4.83 2.98 0.34
N GLY A 178 -4.21 1.80 0.25
CA GLY A 178 -2.95 1.47 0.89
C GLY A 178 -1.79 1.57 -0.10
N GLY A 179 -0.71 2.25 0.30
CA GLY A 179 0.51 2.31 -0.50
C GLY A 179 1.75 2.71 0.28
N VAL A 180 2.81 3.04 -0.45
CA VAL A 180 4.11 3.45 0.10
C VAL A 180 4.43 4.88 -0.31
N ILE A 181 4.92 5.67 0.63
CA ILE A 181 5.33 7.06 0.39
C ILE A 181 6.62 7.09 -0.43
N LYS A 182 6.60 7.81 -1.55
CA LYS A 182 7.71 7.98 -2.48
C LYS A 182 7.96 9.45 -2.74
N GLU A 183 9.18 9.75 -3.15
CA GLU A 183 9.57 11.10 -3.55
C GLU A 183 9.12 11.40 -4.99
N LEU A 184 8.58 12.60 -5.17
CA LEU A 184 8.24 13.19 -6.46
C LEU A 184 9.11 14.42 -6.68
N LYS A 185 9.83 14.47 -7.81
CA LYS A 185 10.62 15.64 -8.19
C LYS A 185 9.77 16.59 -9.05
N ALA A 186 9.85 17.90 -8.74
CA ALA A 186 9.08 18.94 -9.42
C ALA A 186 9.73 19.43 -10.73
N SER A 187 11.05 19.36 -10.85
CA SER A 187 11.78 19.74 -12.05
C SER A 187 13.01 18.85 -12.28
N LYS A 188 13.56 18.88 -13.50
CA LYS A 188 14.79 18.15 -13.85
C LYS A 188 16.05 18.73 -13.19
N ASN A 189 15.99 19.92 -12.59
CA ASN A 189 17.18 20.69 -12.20
C ASN A 189 17.11 21.36 -10.81
N ASP A 190 16.12 21.11 -9.95
CA ASP A 190 15.99 21.88 -8.69
C ASP A 190 16.13 21.12 -7.36
N ASP A 191 16.73 21.86 -6.43
CA ASP A 191 16.76 21.77 -4.96
C ASP A 191 15.42 22.24 -4.30
N GLU A 192 14.30 22.16 -5.01
CA GLU A 192 12.98 22.46 -4.41
C GLU A 192 12.61 21.43 -3.34
N ALA A 193 11.76 21.85 -2.38
CA ALA A 193 11.23 20.98 -1.35
C ALA A 193 10.63 19.71 -1.98
N ALA A 194 11.14 18.54 -1.56
CA ALA A 194 10.68 17.25 -2.05
C ALA A 194 9.16 17.15 -1.95
N LYS A 195 8.49 16.92 -3.09
CA LYS A 195 7.08 16.56 -3.11
C LYS A 195 6.97 15.06 -2.86
N PHE A 196 5.83 14.62 -2.34
CA PHE A 196 5.58 13.21 -2.09
C PHE A 196 4.40 12.72 -2.92
N PHE A 197 4.45 11.45 -3.31
CA PHE A 197 3.31 10.72 -3.87
C PHE A 197 3.20 9.37 -3.18
N VAL A 198 2.03 8.74 -3.25
CA VAL A 198 1.86 7.35 -2.79
C VAL A 198 1.86 6.43 -3.97
N GLU A 199 2.82 5.52 -3.98
CA GLU A 199 2.78 4.35 -4.84
C GLU A 199 1.75 3.37 -4.26
N ALA A 200 0.55 3.39 -4.82
CA ALA A 200 -0.59 2.63 -4.33
C ALA A 200 -0.51 1.17 -4.78
N VAL A 201 -0.74 0.29 -3.81
CA VAL A 201 -0.63 -1.18 -3.96
C VAL A 201 -1.99 -1.84 -3.81
N TYR A 202 -2.79 -1.36 -2.86
CA TYR A 202 -4.10 -1.90 -2.51
C TYR A 202 -5.16 -0.81 -2.44
N TYR A 203 -6.41 -1.19 -2.68
CA TYR A 203 -7.56 -0.35 -2.37
C TYR A 203 -8.70 -1.20 -1.80
N ALA A 204 -9.59 -0.58 -1.03
CA ALA A 204 -10.80 -1.16 -0.47
C ALA A 204 -11.93 -0.13 -0.53
N LYS A 205 -13.18 -0.59 -0.61
CA LYS A 205 -14.33 0.31 -0.50
C LYS A 205 -14.41 0.85 0.93
N ALA A 206 -14.65 2.15 1.07
CA ALA A 206 -14.79 2.78 2.39
C ALA A 206 -16.11 2.39 3.09
N LYS A 207 -17.13 1.95 2.33
CA LYS A 207 -18.44 1.48 2.80
C LYS A 207 -18.68 0.04 2.36
#